data_AF-N1WN22-F1
#
_entry.id   AF-N1WN22-F1
#
_cell.length_a   1.000
_cell.length_b   1.000
_cell.length_c   1.000
_cell.angle_alpha   90.00
_cell.angle_beta   90.00
_cell.angle_gamma   90.00
#
_symmetry.space_group_name_H-M   'P 1'
#
loop_
_entity.id
_entity.type
_entity.pdbx_description
1 polymer ?
#
loop_
_entity_poly.entity_id
_entity_poly.type
_entity_poly.pdbx_seq_one_letter_code
_entity_poly.pdbx_strand_id
1 'polypeptide(L)'
;MFQNPILFYRNAQADGRTFRFYWGSTGSVLGVTIPRERRYSVSLRRVLMYKFFLFFVLMIAFTACVRPPEKLDPHFVILQYLSKSDSSNDSGNISDGTGTPVSGGANAPVACPVPALVFNPGGIIDTGQTTCWDAAGVGVACLGTGQDGAFANIPNARSFVGPTQHCIYTNDYTTLDQFHGLTWKTCAEGQSGAACGTGVSTQISWTAATTIPAPVGSCGALNAQNGGNGYAGRNDWRLPTVKELASLFHYSNAPQIDVVSFPAVFSGIAYMTDSTVTGTPTNIWVADFSDVAVLKAYSTPKGANLNVRCVAGNPLPPLAFTDNGNGSITDQNTGLIWQKCADGQAALTCMGAATNNTQTAAYASCNALNVANFAGRNDWRLPNVNELLSIVDYSVTNPSISTAMFPFVSPQAHWTSTSSSNTPSTGIVVSFFNGSLNRPNKATPLPSRCVAN
;
A
#
# COMPACT_ATOMS: atom_id res chain seq x y z
N MET A 1 59.75 -39.96 -16.96
CA MET A 1 58.86 -40.97 -17.59
C MET A 1 57.59 -40.24 -18.01
N PHE A 2 57.31 -40.26 -19.31
CA PHE A 2 56.16 -39.70 -20.06
C PHE A 2 54.80 -40.00 -19.38
N GLN A 3 53.66 -39.33 -19.60
CA GLN A 3 53.14 -38.38 -20.59
C GLN A 3 51.75 -37.92 -20.08
N ASN A 4 51.31 -36.69 -20.39
CA ASN A 4 49.87 -36.36 -20.48
C ASN A 4 49.25 -37.08 -21.69
N PRO A 5 47.92 -37.30 -21.73
CA PRO A 5 47.17 -36.48 -22.68
C PRO A 5 45.75 -36.06 -22.28
N ILE A 6 45.41 -34.96 -22.93
CA ILE A 6 44.13 -34.30 -23.18
C ILE A 6 43.24 -35.21 -24.08
N LEU A 7 41.90 -35.15 -23.98
CA LEU A 7 40.98 -34.84 -25.12
C LEU A 7 39.53 -35.38 -25.05
N PHE A 8 38.64 -34.47 -25.45
CA PHE A 8 37.41 -34.55 -26.26
C PHE A 8 36.07 -35.08 -25.72
N TYR A 9 35.14 -34.13 -25.65
CA TYR A 9 33.69 -34.28 -25.88
C TYR A 9 33.39 -34.96 -27.24
N ARG A 10 32.44 -35.91 -27.25
CA ARG A 10 31.62 -36.22 -28.44
C ARG A 10 30.15 -36.49 -28.06
N ASN A 11 29.30 -35.82 -28.82
CA ASN A 11 27.85 -35.95 -29.02
C ASN A 11 27.20 -37.27 -28.54
N ALA A 12 26.23 -37.16 -27.63
CA ALA A 12 25.22 -38.18 -27.40
C ALA A 12 23.97 -37.85 -28.23
N GLN A 13 23.73 -38.66 -29.26
CA GLN A 13 22.46 -38.76 -29.97
C GLN A 13 21.55 -39.74 -29.22
N ALA A 14 20.26 -39.43 -29.23
CA ALA A 14 19.20 -40.13 -28.53
C ALA A 14 19.11 -41.62 -28.88
N ASP A 15 18.94 -42.47 -27.85
CA ASP A 15 17.85 -43.44 -27.93
C ASP A 15 17.35 -43.81 -26.53
N GLY A 16 16.03 -43.77 -26.38
CA GLY A 16 15.37 -43.91 -25.10
C GLY A 16 15.41 -45.36 -24.61
N ARG A 17 15.83 -45.55 -23.36
CA ARG A 17 15.14 -46.33 -22.31
C ARG A 17 16.13 -46.66 -21.18
N THR A 18 15.66 -46.45 -19.95
CA THR A 18 16.25 -46.81 -18.65
C THR A 18 17.34 -45.90 -18.09
N PHE A 19 16.97 -45.11 -17.06
CA PHE A 19 17.89 -44.49 -16.11
C PHE A 19 18.11 -45.43 -14.92
N ARG A 20 19.36 -45.69 -14.54
CA ARG A 20 19.73 -46.29 -13.26
C ARG A 20 20.64 -45.32 -12.51
N PHE A 21 20.22 -44.92 -11.31
CA PHE A 21 21.08 -44.22 -10.36
C PHE A 21 21.62 -45.24 -9.35
N TYR A 22 22.93 -45.19 -9.08
CA TYR A 22 23.58 -45.99 -8.04
C TYR A 22 23.88 -45.10 -6.84
N TRP A 23 23.39 -45.48 -5.65
CA TRP A 23 23.94 -45.06 -4.36
C TRP A 23 24.00 -46.27 -3.42
N GLY A 24 25.04 -46.30 -2.59
CA GLY A 24 25.55 -47.49 -1.90
C GLY A 24 24.70 -48.03 -0.74
N SER A 25 24.91 -49.33 -0.52
CA SER A 25 24.72 -50.13 0.70
C SER A 25 23.47 -49.88 1.55
N THR A 26 22.38 -50.53 1.19
CA THR A 26 21.68 -51.56 2.00
C THR A 26 20.44 -52.01 1.23
N GLY A 27 20.26 -53.32 1.07
CA GLY A 27 19.39 -53.91 0.05
C GLY A 27 17.89 -53.86 0.36
N SER A 28 17.09 -53.65 -0.68
CA SER A 28 15.82 -54.33 -0.98
C SER A 28 15.32 -53.88 -2.36
N VAL A 29 15.08 -54.81 -3.28
CA VAL A 29 14.63 -54.53 -4.66
C VAL A 29 13.15 -54.90 -4.78
N LEU A 30 12.28 -53.91 -5.01
CA LEU A 30 10.91 -54.13 -5.49
C LEU A 30 10.90 -53.99 -7.02
N GLY A 31 10.77 -55.10 -7.73
CA GLY A 31 10.64 -55.12 -9.18
C GLY A 31 9.17 -54.95 -9.62
N VAL A 32 8.88 -53.92 -10.42
CA VAL A 32 7.59 -53.79 -11.11
C VAL A 32 7.79 -54.13 -12.59
N THR A 33 7.17 -55.22 -13.04
CA THR A 33 7.16 -55.68 -14.43
C THR A 33 5.98 -55.06 -15.17
N ILE A 34 6.22 -54.33 -16.26
CA ILE A 34 5.17 -53.82 -17.17
C ILE A 34 5.04 -54.79 -18.36
N PRO A 35 3.84 -55.32 -18.68
CA PRO A 35 3.68 -56.24 -19.80
C PRO A 35 3.62 -55.52 -21.16
N ARG A 36 4.18 -56.19 -22.19
CA ARG A 36 4.14 -55.81 -23.62
C ARG A 36 2.72 -55.88 -24.19
N GLU A 37 2.27 -54.84 -24.88
CA GLU A 37 1.08 -54.89 -25.74
C GLU A 37 1.32 -55.70 -27.02
N ARG A 38 0.39 -56.62 -27.34
CA ARG A 38 0.19 -57.16 -28.70
C ARG A 38 -0.92 -56.39 -29.40
N ARG A 39 -0.66 -55.95 -30.63
CA ARG A 39 -1.66 -55.42 -31.57
C ARG A 39 -2.65 -56.51 -31.96
N TYR A 40 -3.96 -56.26 -31.85
CA TYR A 40 -4.97 -56.84 -32.75
C TYR A 40 -6.19 -55.91 -32.95
N SER A 41 -6.55 -55.81 -34.23
CA SER A 41 -7.89 -55.63 -34.83
C SER A 41 -8.61 -54.28 -34.89
N VAL A 42 -8.97 -53.96 -36.14
CA VAL A 42 -9.74 -52.83 -36.66
C VAL A 42 -11.22 -53.01 -36.29
N SER A 43 -11.61 -52.62 -35.08
CA SER A 43 -13.03 -52.50 -34.71
C SER A 43 -13.31 -51.47 -33.59
N LEU A 44 -12.26 -50.88 -33.00
CA LEU A 44 -12.41 -49.91 -31.89
C LEU A 44 -12.53 -48.43 -32.31
N ARG A 45 -12.45 -48.10 -33.60
CA ARG A 45 -12.49 -46.69 -34.08
C ARG A 45 -13.88 -46.06 -34.12
N ARG A 46 -14.96 -46.84 -34.19
CA ARG A 46 -16.33 -46.29 -34.24
C ARG A 46 -16.94 -46.02 -32.86
N VAL A 47 -16.54 -46.77 -31.83
CA VAL A 47 -17.07 -46.60 -30.46
C VAL A 47 -16.35 -45.47 -29.71
N LEU A 48 -15.08 -45.21 -30.01
CA LEU A 48 -14.31 -44.12 -29.40
C LEU A 48 -14.73 -42.73 -29.90
N MET A 49 -15.16 -42.63 -31.16
CA MET A 49 -15.61 -41.37 -31.78
C MET A 49 -16.96 -40.91 -31.22
N TYR A 50 -17.87 -41.83 -30.89
CA TYR A 50 -19.16 -41.51 -30.28
C TYR A 50 -19.04 -41.05 -28.83
N LYS A 51 -18.08 -41.61 -28.06
CA LYS A 51 -17.82 -41.18 -26.68
C LYS A 51 -17.14 -39.80 -26.60
N PHE A 52 -16.25 -39.48 -27.54
CA PHE A 52 -15.68 -38.14 -27.64
C PHE A 52 -16.71 -37.09 -28.06
N PHE A 53 -17.64 -37.43 -28.97
CA PHE A 53 -18.69 -36.52 -29.40
C PHE A 53 -19.73 -36.25 -28.29
N LEU A 54 -20.10 -37.27 -27.51
CA LEU A 54 -20.99 -37.09 -26.35
C LEU A 54 -20.34 -36.25 -25.23
N PHE A 55 -19.03 -36.40 -25.02
CA PHE A 55 -18.28 -35.62 -24.03
C PHE A 55 -18.11 -34.15 -24.45
N PHE A 56 -17.97 -33.88 -25.76
CA PHE A 56 -17.90 -32.53 -26.30
C PHE A 56 -19.27 -31.81 -26.25
N VAL A 57 -20.38 -32.52 -26.50
CA VAL A 57 -21.74 -31.97 -26.37
C VAL A 57 -22.10 -31.71 -24.90
N LEU A 58 -21.61 -32.52 -23.95
CA LEU A 58 -21.79 -32.26 -22.52
C LEU A 58 -21.00 -31.03 -22.03
N MET A 59 -19.79 -30.79 -22.57
CA MET A 59 -18.99 -29.59 -22.28
C MET A 59 -19.60 -28.30 -22.84
N ILE A 60 -20.30 -28.37 -23.98
CA ILE A 60 -21.03 -27.24 -24.57
C ILE A 60 -22.34 -26.95 -23.79
N ALA A 61 -22.94 -27.95 -23.14
CA ALA A 61 -24.11 -27.75 -22.29
C ALA A 61 -23.79 -27.15 -20.90
N PHE A 62 -22.56 -27.32 -20.39
CA PHE A 62 -22.10 -26.69 -19.13
C PHE A 62 -21.52 -25.27 -19.30
N THR A 63 -21.38 -24.79 -20.54
CA THR A 63 -20.94 -23.41 -20.84
C THR A 63 -22.09 -22.42 -21.09
N ALA A 64 -23.35 -22.85 -20.94
CA ALA A 64 -24.54 -21.99 -21.06
C ALA A 64 -25.17 -21.57 -19.71
N CYS A 65 -24.51 -21.82 -18.58
CA CYS A 65 -24.88 -21.30 -17.26
C CYS A 65 -23.66 -20.74 -16.51
N VAL A 66 -22.88 -19.88 -17.17
CA VAL A 66 -22.02 -18.93 -16.46
C VAL A 66 -22.71 -17.58 -16.59
N ARG A 67 -23.39 -17.16 -15.51
CA ARG A 67 -23.82 -15.77 -15.39
C ARG A 67 -22.56 -14.92 -15.56
N PRO A 68 -22.53 -13.94 -16.49
CA PRO A 68 -21.45 -12.98 -16.50
C PRO A 68 -21.39 -12.32 -15.11
N PRO A 69 -20.20 -12.02 -14.56
CA PRO A 69 -20.15 -11.21 -13.35
C PRO A 69 -20.95 -9.95 -13.63
N GLU A 70 -21.93 -9.66 -12.77
CA GLU A 70 -22.63 -8.39 -12.76
C GLU A 70 -21.58 -7.30 -12.89
N LYS A 71 -21.77 -6.42 -13.87
CA LYS A 71 -21.12 -5.11 -13.87
C LYS A 71 -21.21 -4.58 -12.45
N LEU A 72 -20.08 -4.27 -11.82
CA LEU A 72 -20.11 -3.36 -10.70
C LEU A 72 -20.74 -2.07 -11.21
N ASP A 73 -21.97 -1.82 -10.75
CA ASP A 73 -22.58 -0.52 -10.88
C ASP A 73 -21.58 0.51 -10.32
N PRO A 74 -21.24 1.58 -11.06
CA PRO A 74 -20.53 2.69 -10.43
C PRO A 74 -21.45 3.19 -9.32
N HIS A 75 -20.98 3.08 -8.07
CA HIS A 75 -21.68 3.62 -6.91
C HIS A 75 -22.08 5.06 -7.23
N PHE A 76 -23.38 5.35 -7.05
CA PHE A 76 -24.08 6.59 -7.39
C PHE A 76 -23.57 7.88 -6.70
N VAL A 77 -22.35 7.89 -6.17
CA VAL A 77 -21.78 9.01 -5.41
C VAL A 77 -21.07 10.03 -6.32
N ILE A 78 -20.63 9.64 -7.51
CA ILE A 78 -19.97 10.58 -8.46
C ILE A 78 -20.98 11.61 -9.03
N LEU A 79 -22.24 11.22 -9.27
CA LEU A 79 -23.24 12.11 -9.84
C LEU A 79 -23.80 13.13 -8.85
N GLN A 80 -23.81 12.86 -7.54
CA GLN A 80 -24.24 13.85 -6.55
C GLN A 80 -23.22 14.97 -6.35
N TYR A 81 -21.92 14.70 -6.56
CA TYR A 81 -20.89 15.73 -6.50
C TYR A 81 -20.74 16.52 -7.82
N LEU A 82 -20.97 15.89 -8.98
CA LEU A 82 -20.90 16.58 -10.27
C LEU A 82 -22.19 17.31 -10.68
N SER A 83 -23.35 16.95 -10.14
CA SER A 83 -24.61 17.66 -10.44
C SER A 83 -24.74 19.04 -9.77
N LYS A 84 -23.78 19.43 -8.93
CA LYS A 84 -23.79 20.73 -8.24
C LYS A 84 -22.72 21.71 -8.71
N SER A 85 -21.90 21.36 -9.70
CA SER A 85 -20.82 22.24 -10.21
C SER A 85 -21.15 22.99 -11.50
N ASP A 86 -22.29 22.77 -12.13
CA ASP A 86 -22.70 23.54 -13.33
C ASP A 86 -23.94 24.40 -13.06
N SER A 87 -23.72 25.57 -12.45
CA SER A 87 -24.55 26.76 -12.70
C SER A 87 -23.79 28.06 -12.40
N SER A 88 -22.67 28.27 -13.10
CA SER A 88 -22.20 29.63 -13.34
C SER A 88 -22.73 30.11 -14.69
N ASN A 89 -23.89 30.78 -14.64
CA ASN A 89 -24.39 31.82 -15.53
C ASN A 89 -25.93 31.79 -15.57
N ASP A 90 -26.57 32.59 -14.72
CA ASP A 90 -27.42 33.63 -15.29
C ASP A 90 -27.53 34.83 -14.35
N SER A 91 -27.20 35.98 -14.90
CA SER A 91 -27.39 37.29 -14.29
C SER A 91 -28.84 37.69 -14.56
N GLY A 92 -29.78 37.07 -13.85
CA GLY A 92 -31.21 37.35 -13.98
C GLY A 92 -31.72 38.22 -12.85
N ASN A 93 -31.52 39.54 -12.96
CA ASN A 93 -32.24 40.52 -12.16
C ASN A 93 -33.75 40.40 -12.48
N ILE A 94 -34.54 39.87 -11.54
CA ILE A 94 -36.00 40.02 -11.55
C ILE A 94 -36.39 40.71 -10.23
N SER A 95 -36.45 42.03 -10.29
CA SER A 95 -37.25 42.83 -9.39
C SER A 95 -38.72 42.63 -9.77
N ASP A 96 -39.50 41.99 -8.91
CA ASP A 96 -40.93 42.28 -8.86
C ASP A 96 -41.17 43.32 -7.76
N GLY A 97 -41.81 44.41 -8.17
CA GLY A 97 -41.95 45.64 -7.43
C GLY A 97 -43.03 45.55 -6.35
N THR A 98 -42.81 44.74 -5.30
CA THR A 98 -43.50 44.86 -4.02
C THR A 98 -42.59 44.34 -2.91
N GLY A 99 -42.07 45.24 -2.07
CA GLY A 99 -41.12 44.93 -0.99
C GLY A 99 -41.70 44.09 0.14
N THR A 100 -41.88 42.78 -0.08
CA THR A 100 -42.18 41.79 0.96
C THR A 100 -41.25 40.60 0.83
N PRO A 101 -40.52 40.19 1.88
CA PRO A 101 -39.71 38.98 1.83
C PRO A 101 -40.65 37.76 1.82
N VAL A 102 -40.59 36.98 0.73
CA VAL A 102 -41.21 35.65 0.71
C VAL A 102 -40.33 34.71 1.52
N SER A 103 -40.84 34.24 2.65
CA SER A 103 -40.23 33.22 3.47
C SER A 103 -40.11 31.91 2.69
N GLY A 104 -38.92 31.65 2.12
CA GLY A 104 -38.53 30.33 1.64
C GLY A 104 -38.45 29.34 2.82
N GLY A 105 -39.04 28.16 2.65
CA GLY A 105 -39.32 27.20 3.71
C GLY A 105 -38.13 26.81 4.61
N ALA A 106 -38.43 26.70 5.91
CA ALA A 106 -37.52 26.45 7.02
C ALA A 106 -36.98 25.01 7.13
N ASN A 107 -36.69 24.30 6.03
CA ASN A 107 -36.21 22.90 6.06
C ASN A 107 -35.07 22.61 5.06
N ALA A 108 -34.31 23.60 4.63
CA ALA A 108 -33.04 23.32 3.97
C ALA A 108 -31.99 22.97 5.05
N PRO A 109 -31.36 21.78 5.03
CA PRO A 109 -30.26 21.49 5.93
C PRO A 109 -29.17 22.54 5.69
N VAL A 110 -28.76 23.23 6.76
CA VAL A 110 -27.62 24.15 6.70
C VAL A 110 -26.40 23.32 6.31
N ALA A 111 -26.06 23.38 5.02
CA ALA A 111 -24.88 22.70 4.50
C ALA A 111 -23.66 23.52 4.93
N CYS A 112 -22.74 22.91 5.68
CA CYS A 112 -21.49 23.59 5.99
C CYS A 112 -20.78 23.91 4.64
N PRO A 113 -20.17 25.09 4.48
CA PRO A 113 -19.46 25.45 3.25
C PRO A 113 -18.32 24.45 2.99
N VAL A 114 -18.27 23.88 1.79
CA VAL A 114 -17.18 22.99 1.38
C VAL A 114 -16.41 23.68 0.25
N PRO A 115 -15.09 23.91 0.38
CA PRO A 115 -14.28 24.38 -0.74
C PRO A 115 -14.30 23.34 -1.86
N ALA A 116 -14.31 23.79 -3.12
CA ALA A 116 -14.05 22.90 -4.26
C ALA A 116 -12.58 22.46 -4.19
N LEU A 117 -12.34 21.20 -3.84
CA LEU A 117 -11.01 20.62 -3.72
C LEU A 117 -10.82 19.53 -4.77
N VAL A 118 -9.64 19.51 -5.39
CA VAL A 118 -9.20 18.42 -6.26
C VAL A 118 -8.37 17.47 -5.40
N PHE A 119 -8.80 16.22 -5.30
CA PHE A 119 -8.13 15.19 -4.51
C PHE A 119 -7.33 14.25 -5.40
N ASN A 120 -6.20 13.75 -4.89
CA ASN A 120 -5.48 12.61 -5.44
C ASN A 120 -5.49 11.46 -4.42
N PRO A 121 -6.51 10.58 -4.47
CA PRO A 121 -6.60 9.45 -3.54
C PRO A 121 -5.43 8.48 -3.65
N GLY A 122 -4.74 8.42 -4.79
CA GLY A 122 -3.63 7.51 -5.03
C GLY A 122 -2.25 8.11 -4.78
N GLY A 123 -2.17 9.41 -4.53
CA GLY A 123 -0.90 10.11 -4.43
C GLY A 123 -0.13 9.80 -3.15
N ILE A 124 1.06 10.36 -3.03
CA ILE A 124 1.92 10.25 -1.85
C ILE A 124 2.26 11.64 -1.36
N ILE A 125 2.26 11.83 -0.04
CA ILE A 125 2.76 13.04 0.61
C ILE A 125 4.17 12.81 1.15
N ASP A 126 4.97 13.88 1.16
CA ASP A 126 6.29 13.97 1.76
C ASP A 126 6.30 13.46 3.21
N THR A 127 7.44 12.95 3.71
CA THR A 127 7.58 12.43 5.08
C THR A 127 7.57 13.51 6.15
N GLY A 128 7.79 14.78 5.75
CA GLY A 128 8.00 15.89 6.67
C GLY A 128 9.43 15.92 7.24
N GLN A 129 10.36 15.13 6.68
CA GLN A 129 11.78 15.20 7.02
C GLN A 129 12.41 16.44 6.41
N THR A 130 13.08 17.26 7.22
CA THR A 130 13.73 18.52 6.77
C THR A 130 15.20 18.63 7.17
N THR A 131 15.68 17.70 7.99
CA THR A 131 17.06 17.63 8.47
C THR A 131 17.75 16.39 7.91
N CYS A 132 19.08 16.47 7.79
CA CYS A 132 19.91 15.41 7.23
C CYS A 132 21.04 15.07 8.20
N TRP A 133 21.49 13.81 8.15
CA TRP A 133 22.51 13.31 9.07
C TRP A 133 23.49 12.40 8.35
N ASP A 134 24.74 12.39 8.81
CA ASP A 134 25.72 11.42 8.37
C ASP A 134 25.42 10.00 8.93
N ALA A 135 26.33 9.05 8.67
CA ALA A 135 26.18 7.66 9.14
C ALA A 135 26.28 7.52 10.66
N ALA A 136 26.95 8.45 11.35
CA ALA A 136 27.07 8.48 12.80
C ALA A 136 25.86 9.17 13.48
N GLY A 137 25.00 9.82 12.70
CA GLY A 137 23.85 10.57 13.19
C GLY A 137 24.16 12.03 13.53
N VAL A 138 25.29 12.56 13.06
CA VAL A 138 25.62 13.98 13.20
C VAL A 138 24.91 14.77 12.11
N GLY A 139 24.30 15.90 12.48
CA GLY A 139 23.58 16.76 11.55
C GLY A 139 24.49 17.34 10.47
N VAL A 140 24.02 17.33 9.23
CA VAL A 140 24.72 17.88 8.04
C VAL A 140 23.76 18.72 7.20
N ALA A 141 24.31 19.58 6.33
CA ALA A 141 23.50 20.29 5.35
C ALA A 141 22.85 19.31 4.37
N CYS A 142 21.57 19.51 4.05
CA CYS A 142 20.80 18.58 3.21
C CYS A 142 21.11 18.68 1.72
N LEU A 143 21.40 19.87 1.21
CA LEU A 143 21.54 20.11 -0.23
C LEU A 143 22.59 19.19 -0.85
N GLY A 144 22.19 18.44 -1.90
CA GLY A 144 23.07 17.53 -2.62
C GLY A 144 23.35 16.18 -1.93
N THR A 145 22.80 15.93 -0.74
CA THR A 145 23.02 14.66 -0.02
C THR A 145 22.20 13.48 -0.57
N GLY A 146 21.09 13.76 -1.25
CA GLY A 146 20.12 12.73 -1.65
C GLY A 146 19.32 12.14 -0.50
N GLN A 147 19.44 12.68 0.72
CA GLN A 147 18.61 12.32 1.87
C GLN A 147 17.23 12.94 1.76
N ASP A 148 16.25 12.37 2.45
CA ASP A 148 14.85 12.81 2.45
C ASP A 148 14.70 14.30 2.78
N GLY A 149 15.45 14.78 3.78
CA GLY A 149 15.47 16.20 4.16
C GLY A 149 15.93 17.18 3.06
N ALA A 150 16.53 16.69 1.98
CA ALA A 150 16.87 17.50 0.81
C ALA A 150 15.68 17.74 -0.15
N PHE A 151 14.57 17.02 0.05
CA PHE A 151 13.44 16.96 -0.88
C PHE A 151 12.13 17.43 -0.23
N ALA A 152 12.12 18.68 0.26
CA ALA A 152 10.94 19.25 0.90
C ALA A 152 9.71 19.25 -0.03
N ASN A 153 8.59 18.73 0.47
CA ASN A 153 7.32 18.61 -0.25
C ASN A 153 7.37 17.71 -1.50
N ILE A 154 8.29 16.75 -1.55
CA ILE A 154 8.40 15.80 -2.67
C ILE A 154 7.99 14.39 -2.18
N PRO A 155 7.11 13.68 -2.90
CA PRO A 155 6.54 14.08 -4.19
C PRO A 155 5.45 15.15 -4.09
N ASN A 156 4.77 15.26 -2.94
CA ASN A 156 3.77 16.30 -2.72
C ASN A 156 3.82 16.83 -1.28
N ALA A 157 3.43 18.08 -1.08
CA ALA A 157 3.32 18.66 0.26
C ALA A 157 2.27 17.95 1.12
N ARG A 158 2.52 17.86 2.43
CA ARG A 158 1.51 17.47 3.40
C ARG A 158 0.43 18.56 3.47
N SER A 159 -0.85 18.15 3.51
CA SER A 159 -1.97 19.09 3.57
C SER A 159 -3.11 18.56 4.44
N PHE A 160 -3.12 18.96 5.71
CA PHE A 160 -4.17 18.63 6.66
C PHE A 160 -4.84 19.90 7.17
N VAL A 161 -6.17 19.92 7.22
CA VAL A 161 -6.96 21.03 7.78
C VAL A 161 -7.87 20.51 8.88
N GLY A 162 -7.59 20.98 10.09
CA GLY A 162 -8.32 20.66 11.29
C GLY A 162 -7.43 20.95 12.50
N PRO A 163 -7.95 20.80 13.72
CA PRO A 163 -9.29 20.30 14.08
C PRO A 163 -10.40 21.25 13.65
N THR A 164 -11.38 20.76 12.88
CA THR A 164 -12.52 21.55 12.40
C THR A 164 -13.78 21.12 13.14
N GLN A 165 -14.40 22.04 13.87
CA GLN A 165 -15.69 21.80 14.52
C GLN A 165 -16.81 21.76 13.48
N HIS A 166 -17.68 20.76 13.56
CA HIS A 166 -18.84 20.70 12.69
C HIS A 166 -19.88 21.78 13.08
N CYS A 167 -20.47 22.42 12.07
CA CYS A 167 -21.29 23.62 12.25
C CYS A 167 -22.64 23.37 12.99
N ILE A 168 -23.17 22.14 12.91
CA ILE A 168 -24.39 21.71 13.62
C ILE A 168 -24.02 20.83 14.84
N TYR A 169 -23.31 19.74 14.62
CA TYR A 169 -22.82 18.84 15.67
C TYR A 169 -21.54 19.40 16.32
N THR A 170 -21.67 20.39 17.20
CA THR A 170 -20.53 21.15 17.76
C THR A 170 -19.53 20.33 18.58
N ASN A 171 -19.83 19.08 18.91
CA ASN A 171 -18.88 18.17 19.57
C ASN A 171 -18.08 17.32 18.59
N ASP A 172 -18.39 17.41 17.29
CA ASP A 172 -17.79 16.60 16.26
C ASP A 172 -16.66 17.39 15.61
N TYR A 173 -15.44 16.89 15.78
CA TYR A 173 -14.21 17.50 15.28
C TYR A 173 -13.57 16.58 14.26
N THR A 174 -13.32 17.12 13.07
CA THR A 174 -12.70 16.39 11.97
C THR A 174 -11.46 17.09 11.45
N THR A 175 -10.56 16.28 10.91
CA THR A 175 -9.35 16.72 10.22
C THR A 175 -9.43 16.22 8.78
N LEU A 176 -9.45 17.15 7.83
CA LEU A 176 -9.47 16.84 6.40
C LEU A 176 -8.05 16.66 5.91
N ASP A 177 -7.74 15.47 5.40
CA ASP A 177 -6.62 15.25 4.49
C ASP A 177 -7.03 15.82 3.13
N GLN A 178 -6.53 17.02 2.82
CA GLN A 178 -6.88 17.73 1.60
C GLN A 178 -6.22 17.14 0.37
N PHE A 179 -5.24 16.27 0.55
CA PHE A 179 -4.53 15.66 -0.56
C PHE A 179 -5.26 14.40 -1.03
N HIS A 180 -5.56 13.46 -0.12
CA HIS A 180 -6.27 12.23 -0.46
C HIS A 180 -7.80 12.39 -0.50
N GLY A 181 -8.35 13.45 0.10
CA GLY A 181 -9.79 13.63 0.28
C GLY A 181 -10.37 12.77 1.41
N LEU A 182 -9.53 12.28 2.32
CA LEU A 182 -9.93 11.51 3.49
C LEU A 182 -10.32 12.45 4.63
N THR A 183 -11.43 12.17 5.28
CA THR A 183 -11.83 12.87 6.50
C THR A 183 -11.56 11.98 7.70
N TRP A 184 -10.73 12.47 8.60
CA TRP A 184 -10.39 11.78 9.83
C TRP A 184 -11.21 12.34 10.98
N LYS A 185 -11.59 11.48 11.92
CA LYS A 185 -11.96 11.96 13.24
C LYS A 185 -10.69 12.51 13.87
N THR A 186 -10.71 13.77 14.29
CA THR A 186 -9.52 14.45 14.82
C THR A 186 -8.95 13.73 16.03
N CYS A 187 -9.83 13.27 16.92
CA CYS A 187 -9.44 12.60 18.15
C CYS A 187 -9.54 11.08 17.99
N ALA A 188 -8.81 10.35 18.85
CA ALA A 188 -9.05 8.92 18.99
C ALA A 188 -10.50 8.64 19.42
N GLU A 189 -10.99 7.43 19.20
CA GLU A 189 -12.27 7.00 19.76
C GLU A 189 -12.27 7.14 21.29
N GLY A 190 -13.40 7.59 21.85
CA GLY A 190 -13.52 7.96 23.26
C GLY A 190 -13.09 9.38 23.63
N GLN A 191 -12.43 10.11 22.71
CA GLN A 191 -12.08 11.52 22.89
C GLN A 191 -12.82 12.49 21.96
N SER A 192 -12.89 13.76 22.37
CA SER A 192 -13.49 14.86 21.59
C SER A 192 -12.91 16.24 21.95
N GLY A 193 -13.37 17.26 21.21
CA GLY A 193 -12.96 18.66 21.37
C GLY A 193 -11.78 19.05 20.50
N ALA A 194 -11.57 20.36 20.33
CA ALA A 194 -10.52 20.91 19.47
C ALA A 194 -9.11 20.45 19.85
N ALA A 195 -8.84 20.23 21.14
CA ALA A 195 -7.53 19.76 21.62
C ALA A 195 -7.52 18.25 21.96
N CYS A 196 -8.60 17.53 21.68
CA CYS A 196 -8.79 16.14 22.13
C CYS A 196 -8.64 15.94 23.65
N GLY A 197 -8.93 16.98 24.44
CA GLY A 197 -8.81 16.97 25.90
C GLY A 197 -10.04 16.47 26.65
N THR A 198 -11.16 16.21 25.95
CA THR A 198 -12.38 15.68 26.58
C THR A 198 -12.43 14.17 26.39
N GLY A 199 -12.73 13.44 27.47
CA GLY A 199 -12.79 11.98 27.45
C GLY A 199 -11.43 11.30 27.51
N VAL A 200 -11.43 9.98 27.30
CA VAL A 200 -10.22 9.12 27.32
C VAL A 200 -10.26 8.19 26.13
N SER A 201 -9.08 7.75 25.64
CA SER A 201 -9.04 6.76 24.56
C SER A 201 -9.84 5.52 24.94
N THR A 202 -10.79 5.15 24.10
CA THR A 202 -11.48 3.86 24.21
C THR A 202 -10.68 2.84 23.42
N GLN A 203 -10.09 1.89 24.13
CA GLN A 203 -9.40 0.78 23.52
C GLN A 203 -10.37 -0.37 23.28
N ILE A 204 -10.29 -0.96 22.10
CA ILE A 204 -11.16 -2.04 21.68
C ILE A 204 -10.35 -3.04 20.85
N SER A 205 -10.74 -4.31 20.90
CA SER A 205 -10.13 -5.34 20.05
C SER A 205 -10.63 -5.23 18.62
N TRP A 206 -9.83 -5.70 17.65
CA TRP A 206 -10.24 -5.71 16.25
C TRP A 206 -11.52 -6.52 16.06
N THR A 207 -11.61 -7.70 16.70
CA THR A 207 -12.79 -8.56 16.63
C THR A 207 -14.05 -7.83 17.06
N ALA A 208 -13.99 -7.04 18.14
CA ALA A 208 -15.12 -6.25 18.62
C ALA A 208 -15.38 -5.02 17.74
N ALA A 209 -14.34 -4.32 17.28
CA ALA A 209 -14.46 -3.14 16.42
C ALA A 209 -15.16 -3.42 15.08
N THR A 210 -15.09 -4.67 14.60
CA THR A 210 -15.69 -5.10 13.33
C THR A 210 -17.02 -5.85 13.49
N THR A 211 -17.56 -6.03 14.70
CA THR A 211 -18.86 -6.71 14.87
C THR A 211 -20.03 -5.84 14.42
N ILE A 212 -21.14 -6.49 14.04
CA ILE A 212 -22.41 -5.83 13.75
C ILE A 212 -23.48 -6.36 14.73
N PRO A 213 -24.21 -5.49 15.45
CA PRO A 213 -24.14 -4.02 15.45
C PRO A 213 -22.80 -3.49 15.97
N ALA A 214 -22.36 -2.35 15.43
CA ALA A 214 -21.09 -1.74 15.78
C ALA A 214 -21.10 -1.24 17.23
N PRO A 215 -20.19 -1.71 18.11
CA PRO A 215 -20.18 -1.32 19.51
C PRO A 215 -19.63 0.10 19.70
N VAL A 216 -20.01 0.76 20.79
CA VAL A 216 -19.46 2.08 21.18
C VAL A 216 -17.94 2.02 21.24
N GLY A 217 -17.27 3.05 20.73
CA GLY A 217 -15.80 3.11 20.62
C GLY A 217 -15.24 2.48 19.34
N SER A 218 -16.09 1.97 18.45
CA SER A 218 -15.72 1.57 17.09
C SER A 218 -16.09 2.64 16.06
N CYS A 219 -15.43 2.61 14.90
CA CYS A 219 -15.77 3.51 13.80
C CYS A 219 -17.18 3.30 13.25
N GLY A 220 -17.68 2.06 13.25
CA GLY A 220 -19.05 1.78 12.83
C GLY A 220 -20.10 2.45 13.72
N ALA A 221 -19.81 2.64 15.01
CA ALA A 221 -20.73 3.33 15.92
C ALA A 221 -20.86 4.83 15.60
N LEU A 222 -19.85 5.46 15.00
CA LEU A 222 -19.93 6.85 14.54
C LEU A 222 -21.04 7.05 13.51
N ASN A 223 -21.33 6.03 12.68
CA ASN A 223 -22.33 6.11 11.63
C ASN A 223 -23.78 6.21 12.15
N ALA A 224 -24.03 5.79 13.39
CA ALA A 224 -25.34 5.84 14.02
C ALA A 224 -25.54 7.08 14.92
N GLN A 225 -24.50 7.92 15.11
CA GLN A 225 -24.58 9.09 15.97
C GLN A 225 -25.50 10.18 15.41
N ASN A 226 -25.74 11.22 16.21
CA ASN A 226 -26.51 12.40 15.81
C ASN A 226 -27.91 12.07 15.26
N GLY A 227 -28.60 11.11 15.88
CA GLY A 227 -29.92 10.65 15.46
C GLY A 227 -29.92 9.90 14.13
N GLY A 228 -28.81 9.24 13.78
CA GLY A 228 -28.64 8.51 12.52
C GLY A 228 -28.05 9.33 11.37
N ASN A 229 -27.74 10.61 11.61
CA ASN A 229 -27.04 11.45 10.62
C ASN A 229 -25.52 11.20 10.61
N GLY A 230 -25.01 10.44 11.59
CA GLY A 230 -23.62 10.07 11.73
C GLY A 230 -22.72 11.21 12.24
N TYR A 231 -21.51 10.87 12.65
CA TYR A 231 -20.53 11.82 13.20
C TYR A 231 -20.09 12.83 12.13
N ALA A 232 -20.15 14.11 12.46
CA ALA A 232 -19.91 15.23 11.55
C ALA A 232 -20.77 15.17 10.27
N GLY A 233 -22.00 14.62 10.37
CA GLY A 233 -22.91 14.48 9.23
C GLY A 233 -22.49 13.41 8.22
N ARG A 234 -21.62 12.47 8.63
CA ARG A 234 -21.10 11.39 7.80
C ARG A 234 -21.44 10.01 8.37
N ASN A 235 -21.81 9.10 7.49
CA ASN A 235 -22.19 7.72 7.81
C ASN A 235 -21.30 6.66 7.13
N ASP A 236 -20.14 7.07 6.64
CA ASP A 236 -19.15 6.24 5.95
C ASP A 236 -17.86 6.05 6.79
N TRP A 237 -17.95 6.21 8.12
CA TRP A 237 -16.83 5.99 9.03
C TRP A 237 -16.45 4.52 9.11
N ARG A 238 -15.15 4.27 9.02
CA ARG A 238 -14.56 2.93 9.05
C ARG A 238 -13.18 2.96 9.69
N LEU A 239 -12.67 1.76 10.00
CA LEU A 239 -11.27 1.59 10.31
C LEU A 239 -10.42 1.93 9.07
N PRO A 240 -9.27 2.59 9.24
CA PRO A 240 -8.36 2.85 8.14
C PRO A 240 -7.63 1.59 7.72
N THR A 241 -7.30 1.47 6.44
CA THR A 241 -6.31 0.50 5.97
C THR A 241 -4.92 0.85 6.52
N VAL A 242 -3.99 -0.10 6.46
CA VAL A 242 -2.60 0.14 6.87
C VAL A 242 -1.96 1.30 6.10
N LYS A 243 -2.25 1.47 4.80
CA LYS A 243 -1.72 2.57 3.99
C LYS A 243 -2.33 3.91 4.37
N GLU A 244 -3.64 3.96 4.62
CA GLU A 244 -4.30 5.19 5.08
C GLU A 244 -3.78 5.64 6.44
N LEU A 245 -3.63 4.71 7.40
CA LEU A 245 -3.11 5.10 8.72
C LEU A 245 -1.63 5.47 8.65
N ALA A 246 -0.86 4.80 7.78
CA ALA A 246 0.54 5.13 7.54
C ALA A 246 0.75 6.52 6.93
N SER A 247 -0.19 7.04 6.13
CA SER A 247 -0.05 8.37 5.54
C SER A 247 -0.03 9.49 6.58
N LEU A 248 -0.54 9.24 7.79
CA LEU A 248 -0.50 10.22 8.88
C LEU A 248 0.88 10.38 9.52
N PHE A 249 1.84 9.48 9.29
CA PHE A 249 3.15 9.57 9.92
C PHE A 249 3.90 10.81 9.47
N HIS A 250 4.29 11.69 10.40
CA HIS A 250 5.21 12.81 10.16
C HIS A 250 6.55 12.52 10.84
N TYR A 251 7.57 12.15 10.07
CA TYR A 251 8.77 11.47 10.60
C TYR A 251 9.73 12.35 11.42
N SER A 252 9.55 13.68 11.36
CA SER A 252 10.30 14.64 12.19
C SER A 252 9.59 15.05 13.47
N ASN A 253 8.33 14.67 13.67
CA ASN A 253 7.58 15.09 14.84
C ASN A 253 7.76 14.10 16.00
N ALA A 254 7.51 14.55 17.21
CA ALA A 254 7.40 13.70 18.39
C ALA A 254 6.13 14.09 19.16
N PRO A 255 5.04 13.31 19.10
CA PRO A 255 4.84 12.05 18.35
C PRO A 255 4.90 12.22 16.81
N GLN A 256 5.16 11.14 16.06
CA GLN A 256 5.39 11.16 14.61
C GLN A 256 4.09 11.34 13.80
N ILE A 257 3.39 12.46 13.97
CA ILE A 257 2.15 12.83 13.28
C ILE A 257 2.03 14.36 13.29
N ASP A 258 1.24 14.96 12.40
CA ASP A 258 0.94 16.40 12.43
C ASP A 258 0.14 16.77 13.70
N VAL A 259 0.85 17.07 14.79
CA VAL A 259 0.28 17.27 16.14
C VAL A 259 -0.68 18.45 16.25
N VAL A 260 -0.59 19.42 15.34
CA VAL A 260 -1.54 20.53 15.25
C VAL A 260 -2.89 20.01 14.75
N SER A 261 -2.88 19.22 13.67
CA SER A 261 -4.06 18.66 13.03
C SER A 261 -4.62 17.43 13.76
N PHE A 262 -3.78 16.76 14.55
CA PHE A 262 -4.11 15.57 15.34
C PHE A 262 -3.54 15.71 16.77
N PRO A 263 -4.17 16.52 17.64
CA PRO A 263 -3.68 16.74 19.00
C PRO A 263 -3.91 15.52 19.91
N ALA A 264 -3.19 15.52 21.03
CA ALA A 264 -3.27 14.51 22.10
C ALA A 264 -3.15 13.04 21.62
N VAL A 265 -2.30 12.80 20.63
CA VAL A 265 -2.02 11.44 20.14
C VAL A 265 -1.37 10.61 21.24
N PHE A 266 -1.88 9.40 21.45
CA PHE A 266 -1.38 8.49 22.46
C PHE A 266 -0.11 7.80 21.99
N SER A 267 0.99 8.06 22.69
CA SER A 267 2.23 7.28 22.57
C SER A 267 2.19 6.07 23.51
N GLY A 268 2.62 4.90 23.03
CA GLY A 268 2.77 3.68 23.85
C GLY A 268 1.68 2.62 23.66
N ILE A 269 0.55 2.96 23.02
CA ILE A 269 -0.45 2.00 22.55
C ILE A 269 -0.75 2.30 21.09
N ALA A 270 -0.54 1.29 20.24
CA ALA A 270 -0.68 1.43 18.81
C ALA A 270 -2.15 1.66 18.39
N TYR A 271 -2.32 2.22 17.20
CA TYR A 271 -3.59 2.43 16.55
C TYR A 271 -3.90 1.28 15.59
N MET A 272 -5.11 0.75 15.68
CA MET A 272 -5.53 -0.39 14.84
C MET A 272 -5.81 0.04 13.40
N THR A 273 -5.61 -0.91 12.49
CA THR A 273 -6.06 -0.81 11.09
C THR A 273 -7.10 -1.90 10.81
N ASP A 274 -7.81 -1.79 9.69
CA ASP A 274 -8.65 -2.87 9.16
C ASP A 274 -7.84 -3.97 8.44
N SER A 275 -6.55 -3.73 8.22
CA SER A 275 -5.71 -4.61 7.42
C SER A 275 -5.25 -5.82 8.23
N THR A 276 -5.77 -6.99 7.85
CA THR A 276 -5.32 -8.29 8.36
C THR A 276 -3.96 -8.66 7.77
N VAL A 277 -3.10 -9.32 8.54
CA VAL A 277 -1.75 -9.70 8.09
C VAL A 277 -1.81 -10.95 7.20
N THR A 278 -1.38 -10.83 5.96
CA THR A 278 -1.27 -11.96 5.04
C THR A 278 -0.29 -13.01 5.56
N GLY A 279 -0.72 -14.28 5.58
CA GLY A 279 0.04 -15.41 6.14
C GLY A 279 -0.13 -15.61 7.66
N THR A 280 -0.61 -14.60 8.40
CA THR A 280 -0.92 -14.71 9.84
C THR A 280 -2.26 -14.01 10.16
N PRO A 281 -3.39 -14.55 9.69
CA PRO A 281 -4.68 -13.84 9.67
C PRO A 281 -5.29 -13.59 11.07
N THR A 282 -4.68 -14.16 12.11
CA THR A 282 -4.99 -13.86 13.52
C THR A 282 -4.45 -12.51 13.98
N ASN A 283 -3.57 -11.88 13.19
CA ASN A 283 -2.95 -10.61 13.50
C ASN A 283 -3.42 -9.51 12.54
N ILE A 284 -3.24 -8.27 12.97
CA ILE A 284 -3.52 -7.07 12.19
C ILE A 284 -2.30 -6.15 12.13
N TRP A 285 -2.30 -5.29 11.11
CA TRP A 285 -1.37 -4.18 11.05
C TRP A 285 -1.76 -3.10 12.06
N VAL A 286 -0.75 -2.50 12.68
CA VAL A 286 -0.92 -1.35 13.56
C VAL A 286 0.11 -0.27 13.26
N ALA A 287 -0.27 0.96 13.55
CA ALA A 287 0.62 2.11 13.51
C ALA A 287 0.90 2.61 14.93
N ASP A 288 2.17 2.76 15.28
CA ASP A 288 2.59 3.38 16.53
C ASP A 288 3.26 4.72 16.22
N PHE A 289 2.59 5.80 16.60
CA PHE A 289 3.04 7.20 16.41
C PHE A 289 4.03 7.67 17.49
N SER A 290 4.58 6.78 18.30
CA SER A 290 5.73 7.11 19.13
C SER A 290 6.89 7.70 18.32
N ASP A 291 7.90 8.21 19.02
CA ASP A 291 9.11 8.79 18.45
C ASP A 291 9.89 7.85 17.52
N VAL A 292 9.53 6.57 17.46
CA VAL A 292 10.18 5.52 16.68
C VAL A 292 9.36 5.03 15.49
N ALA A 293 8.41 5.82 14.96
CA ALA A 293 7.31 5.40 14.05
C ALA A 293 7.46 3.99 13.52
N VAL A 294 6.58 3.15 14.02
CA VAL A 294 6.62 1.75 13.72
C VAL A 294 5.32 1.36 13.04
N LEU A 295 5.43 0.91 11.79
CA LEU A 295 4.43 0.04 11.17
C LEU A 295 4.84 -1.41 11.40
N LYS A 296 4.10 -2.09 12.29
CA LYS A 296 4.36 -3.50 12.65
C LYS A 296 3.06 -4.31 12.66
N ALA A 297 3.26 -5.61 12.49
CA ALA A 297 2.20 -6.63 12.43
C ALA A 297 2.49 -7.87 13.30
N TYR A 298 3.77 -8.15 13.61
CA TYR A 298 4.21 -9.49 14.03
C TYR A 298 3.85 -9.91 15.47
N SER A 299 3.23 -9.04 16.26
CA SER A 299 2.88 -9.34 17.65
C SER A 299 1.51 -8.79 18.06
N THR A 300 0.67 -8.39 17.11
CA THR A 300 -0.60 -7.74 17.44
C THR A 300 -1.78 -8.62 17.04
N PRO A 301 -2.23 -9.52 17.94
CA PRO A 301 -3.38 -10.37 17.67
C PRO A 301 -4.66 -9.53 17.58
N LYS A 302 -5.65 -10.01 16.83
CA LYS A 302 -6.99 -9.39 16.71
C LYS A 302 -7.71 -9.19 18.05
N GLY A 303 -7.32 -9.95 19.08
CA GLY A 303 -7.83 -9.80 20.45
C GLY A 303 -7.15 -8.72 21.29
N ALA A 304 -6.08 -8.07 20.81
CA ALA A 304 -5.41 -6.99 21.55
C ALA A 304 -6.29 -5.73 21.58
N ASN A 305 -6.39 -5.10 22.74
CA ASN A 305 -7.09 -3.82 22.88
C ASN A 305 -6.16 -2.69 22.42
N LEU A 306 -6.61 -1.93 21.41
CA LEU A 306 -5.81 -0.90 20.73
C LEU A 306 -6.58 0.40 20.64
N ASN A 307 -5.84 1.50 20.40
CA ASN A 307 -6.44 2.78 20.08
C ASN A 307 -7.10 2.72 18.70
N VAL A 308 -8.17 3.49 18.51
CA VAL A 308 -8.88 3.60 17.23
C VAL A 308 -8.89 5.04 16.77
N ARG A 309 -8.57 5.23 15.49
CA ARG A 309 -8.75 6.49 14.78
C ARG A 309 -9.54 6.19 13.53
N CYS A 310 -10.70 6.82 13.39
CA CYS A 310 -11.62 6.55 12.31
C CYS A 310 -11.37 7.47 11.12
N VAL A 311 -11.61 6.93 9.93
CA VAL A 311 -11.52 7.63 8.66
C VAL A 311 -12.81 7.44 7.89
N ALA A 312 -13.15 8.42 7.07
CA ALA A 312 -14.26 8.44 6.14
C ALA A 312 -13.79 8.96 4.78
N GLY A 313 -14.49 8.60 3.72
CA GLY A 313 -14.12 8.92 2.33
C GLY A 313 -13.69 7.71 1.52
N ASN A 314 -13.42 7.97 0.25
CA ASN A 314 -13.06 6.93 -0.71
C ASN A 314 -11.77 6.24 -0.29
N PRO A 315 -11.73 4.90 -0.28
CA PRO A 315 -10.49 4.18 0.00
C PRO A 315 -9.45 4.45 -1.10
N LEU A 316 -8.19 4.21 -0.78
CA LEU A 316 -7.09 4.28 -1.74
C LEU A 316 -7.36 3.34 -2.94
N PRO A 317 -7.06 3.74 -4.18
CA PRO A 317 -7.22 2.89 -5.34
C PRO A 317 -6.30 1.66 -5.26
N PRO A 318 -6.66 0.54 -5.92
CA PRO A 318 -5.77 -0.61 -6.06
C PRO A 318 -4.45 -0.23 -6.73
N LEU A 319 -3.37 -0.97 -6.45
CA LEU A 319 -2.07 -0.78 -7.11
C LEU A 319 -2.21 -0.88 -8.63
N ALA A 320 -1.67 0.09 -9.36
CA ALA A 320 -1.73 0.15 -10.81
C ALA A 320 -0.36 0.54 -11.38
N PHE A 321 0.25 -0.37 -12.13
CA PHE A 321 1.59 -0.19 -12.66
C PHE A 321 1.65 -0.41 -14.17
N THR A 322 2.62 0.21 -14.83
CA THR A 322 2.89 0.02 -16.26
C THR A 322 4.38 -0.10 -16.49
N ASP A 323 4.82 -1.19 -17.12
CA ASP A 323 6.22 -1.37 -17.52
C ASP A 323 6.49 -0.56 -18.79
N ASN A 324 7.46 0.34 -18.73
CA ASN A 324 7.81 1.22 -19.85
C ASN A 324 8.73 0.52 -20.87
N GLY A 325 9.16 -0.72 -20.61
CA GLY A 325 10.02 -1.51 -21.50
C GLY A 325 11.48 -1.05 -21.56
N ASN A 326 11.83 0.01 -20.82
CA ASN A 326 13.17 0.61 -20.78
C ASN A 326 13.87 0.39 -19.42
N GLY A 327 13.36 -0.52 -18.59
CA GLY A 327 13.87 -0.79 -17.25
C GLY A 327 13.28 0.10 -16.15
N SER A 328 12.19 0.81 -16.46
CA SER A 328 11.40 1.58 -15.50
C SER A 328 9.92 1.17 -15.49
N ILE A 329 9.25 1.47 -14.39
CA ILE A 329 7.83 1.17 -14.15
C ILE A 329 7.12 2.43 -13.70
N THR A 330 6.04 2.81 -14.38
CA THR A 330 5.17 3.92 -13.94
C THR A 330 4.12 3.41 -12.97
N ASP A 331 4.00 4.06 -11.81
CA ASP A 331 2.88 3.92 -10.89
C ASP A 331 1.77 4.90 -11.30
N GLN A 332 0.65 4.37 -11.76
CA GLN A 332 -0.46 5.16 -12.31
C GLN A 332 -1.24 5.91 -11.24
N ASN A 333 -1.11 5.53 -9.97
CA ASN A 333 -1.80 6.20 -8.87
C ASN A 333 -1.03 7.42 -8.39
N THR A 334 0.29 7.33 -8.39
CA THR A 334 1.18 8.34 -7.79
C THR A 334 1.85 9.23 -8.83
N GLY A 335 1.93 8.77 -10.08
CA GLY A 335 2.71 9.38 -11.15
C GLY A 335 4.21 9.06 -11.07
N LEU A 336 4.67 8.44 -9.98
CA LEU A 336 6.08 8.11 -9.79
C LEU A 336 6.54 7.04 -10.77
N ILE A 337 7.82 7.12 -11.13
CA ILE A 337 8.48 6.14 -11.97
C ILE A 337 9.56 5.44 -11.15
N TRP A 338 9.49 4.13 -11.14
CA TRP A 338 10.35 3.24 -10.37
C TRP A 338 11.38 2.58 -11.27
N GLN A 339 12.59 2.40 -10.74
CA GLN A 339 13.55 1.47 -11.34
C GLN A 339 12.94 0.06 -11.27
N LYS A 340 12.90 -0.66 -12.40
CA LYS A 340 12.28 -1.99 -12.47
C LYS A 340 13.01 -3.04 -11.65
N CYS A 341 14.34 -2.98 -11.64
CA CYS A 341 15.20 -3.94 -10.94
C CYS A 341 15.92 -3.25 -9.77
N ALA A 342 16.27 -4.02 -8.73
CA ALA A 342 17.06 -3.47 -7.63
C ALA A 342 18.49 -3.16 -8.10
N ASP A 343 19.19 -2.33 -7.33
CA ASP A 343 20.60 -2.02 -7.62
C ASP A 343 21.45 -3.29 -7.78
N GLY A 344 22.36 -3.30 -8.76
CA GLY A 344 23.18 -4.46 -9.12
C GLY A 344 22.53 -5.53 -10.01
N GLN A 345 21.21 -5.51 -10.20
CA GLN A 345 20.53 -6.45 -11.10
C GLN A 345 20.50 -5.95 -12.56
N ALA A 346 20.33 -6.87 -13.50
CA ALA A 346 20.20 -6.54 -14.92
C ALA A 346 18.93 -5.71 -15.18
N ALA A 347 19.08 -4.50 -15.72
CA ALA A 347 18.03 -3.46 -15.75
C ALA A 347 16.68 -3.84 -16.39
N LEU A 348 16.66 -4.77 -17.37
CA LEU A 348 15.42 -5.17 -18.07
C LEU A 348 14.78 -6.46 -17.52
N THR A 349 15.61 -7.35 -16.99
CA THR A 349 15.21 -8.73 -16.63
C THR A 349 15.26 -9.01 -15.13
N CYS A 350 15.92 -8.12 -14.38
CA CYS A 350 16.22 -8.24 -12.95
C CYS A 350 17.00 -9.51 -12.59
N MET A 351 17.68 -10.11 -13.58
CA MET A 351 18.56 -11.25 -13.37
C MET A 351 19.82 -10.81 -12.61
N GLY A 352 20.34 -11.72 -11.78
CA GLY A 352 21.50 -11.46 -10.92
C GLY A 352 21.10 -11.12 -9.48
N ALA A 353 22.10 -10.98 -8.63
CA ALA A 353 21.90 -10.62 -7.23
C ALA A 353 21.79 -9.10 -7.08
N ALA A 354 20.89 -8.66 -6.20
CA ALA A 354 20.88 -7.26 -5.77
C ALA A 354 22.18 -6.95 -5.02
N THR A 355 22.71 -5.74 -5.22
CA THR A 355 23.84 -5.23 -4.43
C THR A 355 23.32 -4.74 -3.09
N ASN A 356 23.95 -5.20 -2.01
CA ASN A 356 23.66 -4.75 -0.66
C ASN A 356 24.61 -3.61 -0.30
N ASN A 357 24.06 -2.43 -0.08
CA ASN A 357 24.81 -1.20 0.17
C ASN A 357 24.49 -0.63 1.54
N THR A 358 25.37 0.22 2.07
CA THR A 358 25.01 1.13 3.16
C THR A 358 24.00 2.17 2.65
N GLN A 359 23.29 2.87 3.55
CA GLN A 359 22.34 3.90 3.11
C GLN A 359 23.04 5.00 2.29
N THR A 360 24.25 5.39 2.70
CA THR A 360 25.05 6.38 1.97
C THR A 360 25.42 5.91 0.56
N ALA A 361 25.81 4.64 0.41
CA ALA A 361 26.10 4.07 -0.90
C ALA A 361 24.83 3.93 -1.75
N ALA A 362 23.66 3.67 -1.15
CA ALA A 362 22.38 3.63 -1.86
C ALA A 362 22.00 4.99 -2.48
N TYR A 363 22.27 6.12 -1.80
CA TYR A 363 22.12 7.45 -2.40
C TYR A 363 23.00 7.59 -3.65
N ALA A 364 24.26 7.17 -3.55
CA ALA A 364 25.21 7.25 -4.65
C ALA A 364 24.79 6.36 -5.84
N SER A 365 24.28 5.14 -5.59
CA SER A 365 23.76 4.25 -6.63
C SER A 365 22.62 4.90 -7.42
N CYS A 366 21.66 5.54 -6.75
CA CYS A 366 20.58 6.24 -7.45
C CYS A 366 21.08 7.46 -8.23
N ASN A 367 22.03 8.23 -7.67
CA ASN A 367 22.63 9.35 -8.38
C ASN A 367 23.43 8.90 -9.62
N ALA A 368 24.02 7.71 -9.61
CA ALA A 368 24.74 7.16 -10.76
C ALA A 368 23.80 6.89 -11.96
N LEU A 369 22.52 6.57 -11.72
CA LEU A 369 21.52 6.44 -12.78
C LEU A 369 21.30 7.75 -13.53
N ASN A 370 21.45 8.90 -12.85
CA ASN A 370 21.31 10.22 -13.47
C ASN A 370 22.46 10.53 -14.42
N VAL A 371 23.69 10.17 -14.01
CA VAL A 371 24.88 10.30 -14.86
C VAL A 371 24.75 9.42 -16.11
N ALA A 372 24.16 8.24 -15.95
CA ALA A 372 23.92 7.30 -17.04
C ALA A 372 22.71 7.67 -17.94
N ASN A 373 21.96 8.72 -17.60
CA ASN A 373 20.67 9.07 -18.22
C ASN A 373 19.74 7.84 -18.34
N PHE A 374 19.69 7.04 -17.28
CA PHE A 374 19.01 5.75 -17.28
C PHE A 374 17.51 5.93 -17.56
N ALA A 375 16.97 5.11 -18.46
CA ALA A 375 15.59 5.20 -18.95
C ALA A 375 15.22 6.59 -19.53
N GLY A 376 16.22 7.38 -19.97
CA GLY A 376 16.02 8.73 -20.50
C GLY A 376 15.79 9.80 -19.42
N ARG A 377 16.25 9.55 -18.20
CA ARG A 377 16.00 10.39 -17.03
C ARG A 377 17.26 10.72 -16.24
N ASN A 378 17.23 11.85 -15.53
CA ASN A 378 18.33 12.38 -14.73
C ASN A 378 17.93 12.87 -13.32
N ASP A 379 16.78 12.43 -12.82
CA ASP A 379 16.21 12.80 -11.52
C ASP A 379 15.85 11.58 -10.64
N TRP A 380 16.55 10.47 -10.87
CA TRP A 380 16.56 9.30 -9.99
C TRP A 380 17.11 9.66 -8.61
N ARG A 381 16.44 9.16 -7.59
CA ARG A 381 16.82 9.28 -6.18
C ARG A 381 16.42 8.04 -5.41
N LEU A 382 16.97 7.90 -4.22
CA LEU A 382 16.49 6.91 -3.27
C LEU A 382 15.09 7.34 -2.79
N PRO A 383 14.08 6.47 -2.80
CA PRO A 383 12.72 6.80 -2.37
C PRO A 383 12.70 7.10 -0.87
N ASN A 384 11.87 8.04 -0.47
CA ASN A 384 11.53 8.18 0.94
C ASN A 384 10.62 7.01 1.38
N VAL A 385 10.40 6.90 2.69
CA VAL A 385 9.63 5.77 3.23
C VAL A 385 8.19 5.72 2.75
N ASN A 386 7.52 6.87 2.56
CA ASN A 386 6.14 6.91 2.09
C ASN A 386 6.02 6.42 0.64
N GLU A 387 7.01 6.77 -0.19
CA GLU A 387 7.08 6.30 -1.57
C GLU A 387 7.34 4.80 -1.63
N LEU A 388 8.31 4.28 -0.87
CA LEU A 388 8.59 2.85 -0.93
C LEU A 388 7.45 2.00 -0.37
N LEU A 389 6.68 2.53 0.59
CA LEU A 389 5.44 1.91 1.08
C LEU A 389 4.31 1.94 0.04
N SER A 390 4.32 2.88 -0.92
CA SER A 390 3.25 2.98 -1.92
C SER A 390 3.18 1.74 -2.80
N ILE A 391 4.33 1.14 -3.10
CA ILE A 391 4.45 -0.05 -3.96
C ILE A 391 4.31 -1.38 -3.20
N VAL A 392 4.19 -1.34 -1.87
CA VAL A 392 3.92 -2.52 -1.06
C VAL A 392 2.52 -3.05 -1.34
N ASP A 393 2.42 -4.35 -1.56
CA ASP A 393 1.15 -5.07 -1.65
C ASP A 393 0.94 -5.88 -0.37
N TYR A 394 0.04 -5.41 0.49
CA TYR A 394 -0.28 -6.06 1.76
C TYR A 394 -1.17 -7.30 1.62
N SER A 395 -1.69 -7.60 0.42
CA SER A 395 -2.47 -8.81 0.13
C SER A 395 -1.60 -10.04 -0.14
N VAL A 396 -0.29 -9.84 -0.32
CA VAL A 396 0.71 -10.87 -0.55
C VAL A 396 1.85 -10.76 0.46
N THR A 397 2.57 -11.85 0.66
CA THR A 397 3.69 -11.92 1.61
C THR A 397 4.81 -12.72 0.96
N ASN A 398 6.05 -12.31 1.20
CA ASN A 398 7.25 -12.99 0.72
C ASN A 398 7.30 -13.24 -0.81
N PRO A 399 7.38 -12.19 -1.66
CA PRO A 399 7.52 -10.78 -1.28
C PRO A 399 6.18 -10.00 -1.37
N SER A 400 6.00 -9.00 -0.51
CA SER A 400 4.83 -8.11 -0.42
C SER A 400 4.90 -6.96 -1.44
N ILE A 401 5.03 -7.31 -2.71
CA ILE A 401 5.13 -6.40 -3.86
C ILE A 401 4.75 -7.19 -5.14
N SER A 402 4.25 -6.52 -6.17
CA SER A 402 3.89 -7.16 -7.43
C SER A 402 5.11 -7.77 -8.13
N THR A 403 5.25 -9.10 -8.08
CA THR A 403 6.36 -9.83 -8.74
C THR A 403 6.24 -9.88 -10.26
N ALA A 404 5.05 -9.59 -10.80
CA ALA A 404 4.85 -9.40 -12.23
C ALA A 404 5.54 -8.13 -12.74
N MET A 405 5.54 -7.07 -11.92
CA MET A 405 6.15 -5.78 -12.25
C MET A 405 7.61 -5.74 -11.82
N PHE A 406 7.89 -6.23 -10.61
CA PHE A 406 9.20 -6.22 -9.97
C PHE A 406 9.73 -7.67 -9.81
N PRO A 407 10.19 -8.31 -10.90
CA PRO A 407 10.64 -9.70 -10.84
C PRO A 407 11.94 -9.83 -10.04
N PHE A 408 12.15 -11.01 -9.44
CA PHE A 408 13.35 -11.34 -8.63
C PHE A 408 13.66 -10.35 -7.50
N VAL A 409 12.65 -9.64 -7.00
CA VAL A 409 12.77 -8.76 -5.84
C VAL A 409 13.11 -9.59 -4.59
N SER A 410 14.09 -9.12 -3.82
CA SER A 410 14.44 -9.73 -2.54
C SER A 410 13.35 -9.41 -1.51
N PRO A 411 12.86 -10.37 -0.71
CA PRO A 411 11.93 -10.09 0.38
C PRO A 411 12.60 -9.36 1.57
N GLN A 412 13.90 -9.07 1.50
CA GLN A 412 14.61 -8.36 2.55
C GLN A 412 14.17 -6.89 2.65
N ALA A 413 14.61 -6.26 3.74
CA ALA A 413 14.48 -4.82 3.92
C ALA A 413 15.23 -4.05 2.84
N HIS A 414 14.59 -3.02 2.29
CA HIS A 414 15.17 -2.12 1.30
C HIS A 414 15.36 -0.73 1.89
N TRP A 415 16.48 -0.09 1.53
CA TRP A 415 16.78 1.27 1.97
C TRP A 415 15.77 2.29 1.44
N THR A 416 15.39 3.20 2.33
CA THR A 416 14.74 4.48 2.00
C THR A 416 15.72 5.63 2.26
N SER A 417 15.41 6.83 1.79
CA SER A 417 16.16 8.05 2.09
C SER A 417 15.85 8.65 3.45
N THR A 418 14.81 8.16 4.12
CA THR A 418 14.33 8.67 5.41
C THR A 418 15.20 8.15 6.55
N SER A 419 15.70 9.06 7.39
CA SER A 419 16.42 8.74 8.63
C SER A 419 15.49 8.71 9.84
N SER A 420 15.86 7.99 10.91
CA SER A 420 15.13 8.07 12.19
C SER A 420 15.51 9.37 12.90
N SER A 421 14.56 10.29 13.10
CA SER A 421 14.82 11.62 13.70
C SER A 421 15.34 11.57 15.14
N ASN A 422 14.89 10.59 15.93
CA ASN A 422 15.33 10.39 17.32
C ASN A 422 16.58 9.49 17.46
N THR A 423 16.97 8.75 16.43
CA THR A 423 18.18 7.92 16.42
C THR A 423 18.86 8.06 15.06
N PRO A 424 19.48 9.22 14.78
CA PRO A 424 19.87 9.58 13.42
C PRO A 424 21.01 8.74 12.82
N SER A 425 21.64 7.88 13.61
CA SER A 425 22.56 6.82 13.15
C SER A 425 21.86 5.63 12.50
N THR A 426 20.52 5.61 12.50
CA THR A 426 19.67 4.60 11.86
C THR A 426 18.85 5.20 10.73
N GLY A 427 18.58 4.40 9.71
CA GLY A 427 17.72 4.76 8.59
C GLY A 427 16.45 3.90 8.57
N ILE A 428 15.35 4.44 8.05
CA ILE A 428 14.10 3.69 7.92
C ILE A 428 14.18 2.80 6.68
N VAL A 429 13.71 1.56 6.82
CA VAL A 429 13.68 0.58 5.73
C VAL A 429 12.31 -0.07 5.63
N VAL A 430 11.92 -0.43 4.41
CA VAL A 430 10.69 -1.19 4.16
C VAL A 430 11.06 -2.64 3.90
N SER A 431 10.53 -3.57 4.69
CA SER A 431 10.67 -5.00 4.47
C SER A 431 9.69 -5.48 3.41
N PHE A 432 10.16 -5.96 2.26
CA PHE A 432 9.28 -6.63 1.30
C PHE A 432 8.92 -8.06 1.71
N PHE A 433 9.27 -8.52 2.92
CA PHE A 433 8.73 -9.78 3.41
C PHE A 433 7.23 -9.62 3.70
N ASN A 434 6.81 -8.46 4.21
CA ASN A 434 5.41 -8.19 4.51
C ASN A 434 4.96 -6.71 4.45
N GLY A 435 5.86 -5.76 4.24
CA GLY A 435 5.56 -4.32 4.26
C GLY A 435 5.82 -3.62 5.59
N SER A 436 6.55 -4.24 6.53
CA SER A 436 6.87 -3.64 7.83
C SER A 436 8.02 -2.66 7.76
N LEU A 437 8.00 -1.67 8.67
CA LEU A 437 9.09 -0.72 8.85
C LEU A 437 10.08 -1.21 9.89
N ASN A 438 11.37 -1.07 9.58
CA ASN A 438 12.46 -1.30 10.52
C ASN A 438 13.46 -0.13 10.47
N ARG A 439 14.42 -0.13 11.41
CA ARG A 439 15.40 0.94 11.58
C ARG A 439 16.82 0.43 11.85
N PRO A 440 17.45 -0.24 10.87
CA PRO A 440 18.82 -0.71 11.00
C PRO A 440 19.81 0.46 11.10
N ASN A 441 21.00 0.17 11.62
CA ASN A 441 22.14 1.09 11.51
C ASN A 441 22.41 1.43 10.03
N LYS A 442 22.73 2.69 9.72
CA LYS A 442 22.98 3.17 8.34
C LYS A 442 24.10 2.43 7.60
N ALA A 443 25.00 1.76 8.34
CA ALA A 443 26.07 0.94 7.80
C ALA A 443 25.64 -0.50 7.44
N THR A 444 24.42 -0.93 7.75
CA THR A 444 23.93 -2.27 7.42
C THR A 444 23.84 -2.44 5.90
N PRO A 445 24.45 -3.48 5.30
CA PRO A 445 24.33 -3.73 3.87
C PRO A 445 22.92 -4.24 3.51
N LEU A 446 22.14 -3.45 2.77
CA LEU A 446 20.79 -3.79 2.32
C LEU A 446 20.57 -3.36 0.85
N PRO A 447 19.65 -4.04 0.13
CA PRO A 447 19.30 -3.65 -1.23
C PRO A 447 18.58 -2.29 -1.28
N SER A 448 18.59 -1.67 -2.46
CA SER A 448 17.89 -0.42 -2.75
C SER A 448 17.23 -0.46 -4.13
N ARG A 449 16.21 0.38 -4.30
CA ARG A 449 15.53 0.63 -5.58
C ARG A 449 15.34 2.13 -5.70
N CYS A 450 15.60 2.69 -6.88
CA CYS A 450 15.47 4.12 -7.10
C CYS A 450 14.08 4.49 -7.63
N VAL A 451 13.68 5.73 -7.39
CA VAL A 451 12.44 6.34 -7.86
C VAL A 451 12.75 7.69 -8.50
N ALA A 452 11.88 8.15 -9.37
CA ALA A 452 11.94 9.44 -10.03
C ALA A 452 10.51 9.98 -10.27
N ASN A 453 10.37 11.29 -10.50
CA ASN A 453 9.07 11.97 -10.50
C ASN A 453 8.26 11.88 -11.80
#